data_AF-A0A519T7S8-F1
#
_entry.id   AF-A0A519T7S8-F1
#
_cell.length_a   1.000
_cell.length_b   1.000
_cell.length_c   1.000
_cell.angle_alpha   90.00
_cell.angle_beta   90.00
_cell.angle_gamma   90.00
#
_symmetry.space_group_name_H-M   'P 1'
#
loop_
_entity.id
_entity.type
_entity.pdbx_description
1 polymer ?
#
loop_
_entity_poly.entity_id
_entity_poly.type
_entity_poly.pdbx_seq_one_letter_code
_entity_poly.pdbx_strand_id
1 'polypeptide(L)'
;MNNCVKCQLPDLVVKAGFLRGRQRYLCKACEYHFIEPKTGSNATRRRTQVTIHDVAKVVGVASSTVSRALNGHADISPATRQAIK
;
A
#
# COMPACT_ATOMS: atom_id res chain seq x y z
N MET A 1 -24.69 -5.94 9.32
CA MET A 1 -24.66 -7.36 8.92
C MET A 1 -23.79 -7.47 7.69
N ASN A 2 -22.69 -8.23 7.75
CA ASN A 2 -21.76 -8.35 6.63
C ASN A 2 -22.25 -9.52 5.77
N ASN A 3 -22.82 -9.22 4.61
CA ASN A 3 -23.31 -10.25 3.70
C ASN A 3 -22.13 -11.03 3.14
N CYS A 4 -22.31 -12.34 2.94
CA CYS A 4 -21.31 -13.12 2.23
C CYS A 4 -21.18 -12.61 0.79
N VAL A 5 -19.96 -12.34 0.34
CA VAL A 5 -19.67 -11.89 -1.04
C VAL A 5 -20.10 -12.93 -2.09
N LYS A 6 -20.15 -14.21 -1.73
CA LYS A 6 -20.49 -15.31 -2.64
C LYS A 6 -21.99 -15.59 -2.73
N CYS A 7 -22.69 -15.68 -1.59
CA CYS A 7 -24.10 -16.10 -1.56
C CYS A 7 -25.07 -15.01 -1.10
N GLN A 8 -24.59 -13.81 -0.77
CA GLN A 8 -25.36 -12.63 -0.36
C GLN A 8 -26.27 -12.81 0.88
N LEU A 9 -26.22 -13.97 1.55
CA LEU A 9 -26.96 -14.21 2.78
C LEU A 9 -26.35 -13.42 3.96
N PRO A 10 -27.17 -12.67 4.72
CA PRO A 10 -26.71 -11.76 5.78
C PRO A 10 -26.35 -12.43 7.11
N ASP A 11 -26.81 -13.66 7.38
CA ASP A 11 -26.91 -14.15 8.77
C ASP A 11 -25.93 -15.28 9.17
N LEU A 12 -25.08 -15.73 8.25
CA LEU A 12 -24.19 -16.87 8.49
C LEU A 12 -22.69 -16.55 8.37
N VAL A 13 -22.33 -15.27 8.51
CA VAL A 13 -20.92 -14.82 8.42
C VAL A 13 -20.30 -14.69 9.81
N VAL A 14 -19.26 -15.49 10.07
CA VAL A 14 -18.50 -15.47 11.33
C VAL A 14 -17.05 -15.03 11.12
N LYS A 15 -16.43 -14.47 12.15
CA LYS A 15 -15.00 -14.11 12.14
C LYS A 15 -14.15 -15.38 12.12
N ALA A 16 -13.13 -15.42 11.27
CA ALA A 16 -12.26 -16.57 11.02
C ALA A 16 -10.77 -16.20 11.06
N GLY A 17 -10.37 -15.33 12.00
CA GLY A 17 -8.97 -14.89 12.17
C GLY A 17 -8.57 -13.73 11.25
N PHE A 18 -7.28 -13.64 10.92
CA PHE A 18 -6.72 -12.54 10.13
C PHE A 18 -5.87 -13.04 8.96
N LEU A 19 -5.92 -12.32 7.82
CA LEU A 19 -5.00 -12.51 6.69
C LEU A 19 -4.33 -11.16 6.38
N ARG A 20 -2.99 -11.10 6.48
CA ARG A 20 -2.19 -9.87 6.24
C ARG A 20 -2.72 -8.64 7.02
N GLY A 21 -3.07 -8.85 8.29
CA GLY A 21 -3.61 -7.80 9.17
C GLY A 21 -5.07 -7.42 8.92
N ARG A 22 -5.79 -8.11 8.03
CA ARG A 22 -7.21 -7.87 7.76
C ARG A 22 -8.08 -8.99 8.31
N GLN A 23 -9.26 -8.64 8.82
CA GLN A 23 -10.21 -9.61 9.36
C GLN A 23 -10.64 -10.58 8.24
N ARG A 24 -10.39 -11.88 8.44
CA ARG A 24 -10.95 -12.96 7.63
C ARG A 24 -12.30 -13.34 8.21
N TYR A 25 -13.24 -13.64 7.33
CA TYR A 25 -14.57 -14.12 7.63
C TYR A 25 -14.80 -15.48 6.98
N LEU A 26 -15.62 -16.30 7.59
CA LEU A 26 -16.14 -17.56 7.06
C LEU A 26 -17.65 -17.44 6.95
N CYS A 27 -18.20 -17.73 5.77
CA CYS A 27 -19.62 -17.94 5.61
C CYS A 27 -19.97 -19.41 5.86
N LYS A 28 -20.79 -19.68 6.88
CA LYS A 28 -21.27 -21.04 7.20
C LYS A 28 -22.28 -21.60 6.19
N ALA A 29 -22.90 -20.76 5.36
CA ALA A 29 -23.88 -21.20 4.36
C ALA A 29 -23.25 -21.85 3.13
N CYS A 30 -22.06 -21.38 2.72
CA CYS A 30 -21.38 -21.81 1.50
C CYS A 30 -19.91 -22.18 1.72
N GLU A 31 -19.51 -22.34 3.00
CA GLU A 31 -18.17 -22.68 3.49
C GLU A 31 -17.04 -21.83 2.88
N TYR A 32 -17.36 -20.57 2.57
CA TYR A 32 -16.47 -19.68 1.85
C TYR A 32 -15.76 -18.70 2.78
N HIS A 33 -14.44 -18.60 2.63
CA HIS A 33 -13.62 -17.63 3.36
C HIS A 33 -13.41 -16.37 2.52
N PHE A 34 -13.58 -15.20 3.13
CA PHE A 34 -13.34 -13.92 2.47
C PHE A 34 -12.80 -12.86 3.43
N ILE A 35 -12.36 -11.74 2.86
CA ILE A 35 -11.86 -10.57 3.58
C ILE A 35 -12.73 -9.41 3.17
N GLU A 36 -13.05 -8.52 4.11
CA GLU A 36 -13.82 -7.33 3.80
C GLU A 36 -13.08 -6.48 2.74
N PRO A 37 -13.76 -6.11 1.63
CA PRO A 37 -13.17 -5.23 0.64
C PRO A 37 -12.87 -3.89 1.30
N LYS A 38 -11.69 -3.33 1.02
CA LYS A 38 -11.29 -2.03 1.54
C LYS A 38 -12.28 -0.99 0.98
N THR A 39 -13.24 -0.53 1.78
CA THR A 39 -14.07 0.63 1.49
C THR A 39 -13.17 1.85 1.54
N GLY A 40 -12.48 2.08 0.42
CA GLY A 40 -11.45 3.09 0.33
C GLY A 40 -12.07 4.47 0.42
N SER A 41 -11.99 5.11 1.58
CA SER A 41 -11.82 6.56 1.58
C SER A 41 -10.43 6.82 1.00
N ASN A 42 -10.39 7.08 -0.31
CA ASN A 42 -9.30 7.84 -0.94
C ASN A 42 -9.37 9.29 -0.43
N ALA A 43 -9.36 9.48 0.89
CA ALA A 43 -9.05 10.76 1.46
C ALA A 43 -7.58 10.99 1.13
N THR A 44 -7.34 11.73 0.07
CA THR A 44 -6.03 12.27 -0.29
C THR A 44 -5.57 13.10 0.91
N ARG A 45 -4.96 12.46 1.90
CA ARG A 45 -4.25 13.17 2.96
C ARG A 45 -3.26 14.05 2.21
N ARG A 46 -3.41 15.38 2.38
CA ARG A 46 -2.44 16.34 1.85
C ARG A 46 -1.08 15.88 2.34
N ARG A 47 -0.23 15.44 1.41
CA ARG A 47 1.12 14.97 1.74
C ARG A 47 1.86 16.17 2.30
N THR A 48 2.21 16.11 3.58
CA THR A 48 2.97 17.16 4.26
C THR A 48 4.47 17.04 4.03
N GLN A 49 4.93 15.90 3.48
CA GLN A 49 6.33 15.58 3.29
C GLN A 49 6.66 15.35 1.82
N VAL A 50 7.78 15.93 1.40
CA VAL A 50 8.39 15.69 0.09
C VAL A 50 8.96 14.27 0.07
N THR A 51 8.63 13.51 -0.96
CA THR A 51 9.09 12.13 -1.12
C THR A 51 10.27 12.05 -2.08
N ILE A 52 11.02 10.95 -2.01
CA ILE A 52 12.09 10.66 -2.99
C ILE A 52 11.59 10.62 -4.43
N HIS A 53 10.29 10.31 -4.66
CA HIS A 53 9.69 10.34 -5.98
C HIS A 53 9.51 11.77 -6.50
N ASP A 54 9.23 12.71 -5.60
CA ASP A 54 9.11 14.12 -5.95
C ASP A 54 10.49 14.68 -6.34
N VAL A 55 11.52 14.38 -5.56
CA VAL A 55 12.92 14.73 -5.87
C VAL A 55 13.34 14.14 -7.21
N ALA A 56 13.06 12.85 -7.42
CA ALA A 56 13.37 12.14 -8.66
C ALA A 56 12.72 12.81 -9.88
N LYS A 57 11.46 13.26 -9.76
CA LYS A 57 10.73 13.94 -10.82
C LYS A 57 11.34 15.31 -11.17
N VAL A 58 11.79 16.06 -10.17
CA VAL A 58 12.42 17.38 -10.37
C VAL A 58 13.80 17.26 -11.01
N VAL A 59 14.60 16.28 -10.55
CA VAL A 59 15.98 16.07 -11.02
C VAL A 59 16.02 15.27 -12.34
N GLY A 60 14.95 14.56 -12.70
CA GLY A 60 14.88 13.77 -13.93
C GLY A 60 15.58 12.42 -13.84
N VAL A 61 15.61 11.79 -12.67
CA VAL A 61 16.27 10.50 -12.42
C VAL A 61 15.29 9.48 -11.83
N ALA A 62 15.68 8.20 -11.76
CA ALA A 62 14.88 7.19 -11.09
C ALA A 62 14.91 7.38 -9.55
N SER A 63 13.82 7.01 -8.86
CA SER A 63 13.76 7.07 -7.39
C SER A 63 14.81 6.18 -6.71
N SER A 64 15.21 5.08 -7.36
CA SER A 64 16.31 4.23 -6.93
C SER A 64 17.66 4.97 -6.97
N THR A 65 17.87 5.84 -7.95
CA THR A 65 19.06 6.69 -8.06
C THR A 65 19.10 7.71 -6.92
N VAL A 66 17.96 8.34 -6.60
CA VAL A 66 17.86 9.27 -5.46
C VAL A 66 18.16 8.54 -4.14
N SER A 67 17.59 7.36 -3.92
CA SER A 67 17.87 6.56 -2.74
C SER A 67 19.35 6.17 -2.63
N ARG A 68 19.96 5.73 -3.73
CA ARG A 68 21.40 5.39 -3.76
C ARG A 68 22.27 6.61 -3.45
N ALA A 69 21.95 7.76 -4.03
CA ALA A 69 22.67 9.01 -3.81
C ALA A 69 22.61 9.46 -2.34
N LEU A 70 21.42 9.40 -1.73
CA LEU A 70 21.21 9.72 -0.31
C LEU A 70 21.95 8.74 0.61
N ASN A 71 21.97 7.45 0.26
CA ASN A 71 22.64 6.39 1.01
C ASN A 71 24.15 6.29 0.74
N GLY A 72 24.74 7.18 -0.06
CA GLY A 72 26.18 7.25 -0.25
C GLY A 72 26.79 6.19 -1.19
N HIS A 73 25.98 5.44 -1.94
CA HIS A 73 26.42 4.40 -2.87
C HIS A 73 27.51 4.85 -3.85
N ALA A 74 28.64 4.14 -3.94
CA ALA A 74 29.81 4.52 -4.75
C ALA A 74 29.53 4.61 -6.26
N ASP A 75 28.52 3.88 -6.76
CA ASP A 75 28.08 3.84 -8.16
C ASP A 75 27.41 5.14 -8.67
N ILE A 76 27.18 6.14 -7.81
CA ILE A 76 26.57 7.42 -8.19
C ILE A 76 27.62 8.49 -8.47
N SER A 77 27.51 9.14 -9.63
CA SER A 77 28.43 10.23 -9.99
C SER A 77 28.39 11.38 -8.97
N PRO A 78 29.53 12.05 -8.68
CA PRO A 78 29.56 13.21 -7.78
C PRO A 78 28.59 14.32 -8.21
N ALA A 79 28.50 14.57 -9.52
CA ALA A 79 27.59 15.56 -10.10
C ALA A 79 26.12 15.25 -9.78
N THR A 80 25.71 13.98 -9.92
CA THR A 80 24.34 13.56 -9.58
C THR A 80 24.05 13.69 -8.09
N ARG A 81 25.02 13.42 -7.20
CA ARG A 81 24.84 13.61 -5.75
C ARG A 81 24.65 15.07 -5.39
N GLN A 82 25.39 15.97 -6.04
CA GLN A 82 25.31 17.40 -5.79
C GLN A 82 23.98 17.99 -6.25
N ALA A 83 23.39 17.44 -7.32
CA ALA A 83 22.05 17.84 -7.77
C ALA A 83 20.90 17.39 -6.85
N ILE A 84 21.14 16.42 -5.95
CA ILE A 84 20.14 15.86 -5.03
C ILE A 84 20.24 16.49 -3.62
N LYS A 85 21.37 17.12 -3.28
CA LYS A 85 21.67 17.73 -1.98
C LYS A 85 21.18 19.17 -1.90
#